data_AF-A0A0S8BN00-F1
#
_entry.id   AF-A0A0S8BN00-F1
#
_cell.length_a   1.000
_cell.length_b   1.000
_cell.length_c   1.000
_cell.angle_alpha   90.00
_cell.angle_beta   90.00
_cell.angle_gamma   90.00
#
_symmetry.space_group_name_H-M   'P 1'
#
loop_
_entity.id
_entity.type
_entity.pdbx_description
1 polymer ?
#
loop_
_entity_poly.entity_id
_entity_poly.type
_entity_poly.pdbx_seq_one_letter_code
_entity_poly.pdbx_strand_id
1 'polypeptide(L)'
;MATLTALMLATPLFGLTLQVDASLFEGPAVAVDRGAQLSVQGVAELEATKPPTTADLVRKRNKIKKIHTGFGLATWSLMTLSVVSGFIQFHNQYGWWQSQATNPCVQGNAIFSQKACSRAPVGHVTLIAATSAAYFTTFGLSYAMPDPLKVSEGDSPFARRLRAHKALRWVTFAGMLAQIGLGIASANAEWFGLDRANDYNALRGLATAHLAVSLMTYGALTGAGVIMLF
;
A
#
# COMPACT_ATOMS: atom_id res chain seq x y z
N MET A 1 -24.80 -9.11 4.29
CA MET A 1 -23.54 -8.34 4.44
C MET A 1 -22.65 -8.51 3.20
N ALA A 2 -23.17 -8.24 2.00
CA ALA A 2 -22.45 -8.41 0.72
C ALA A 2 -22.10 -7.09 0.03
N THR A 3 -22.42 -5.96 0.66
CA THR A 3 -22.35 -4.61 0.04
C THR A 3 -20.99 -3.93 0.19
N LEU A 4 -20.19 -4.28 1.20
CA LEU A 4 -18.87 -3.69 1.43
C LEU A 4 -17.78 -4.27 0.51
N THR A 5 -17.89 -5.55 0.14
CA THR A 5 -16.97 -6.21 -0.79
C THR A 5 -17.17 -5.73 -2.22
N ALA A 6 -18.41 -5.42 -2.61
CA ALA A 6 -18.74 -4.84 -3.91
C ALA A 6 -18.19 -3.40 -4.07
N LEU A 7 -18.17 -2.61 -2.99
CA LEU A 7 -17.66 -1.23 -3.02
C LEU A 7 -16.12 -1.17 -3.13
N MET A 8 -15.42 -2.18 -2.58
CA MET A 8 -13.95 -2.32 -2.72
C MET A 8 -13.51 -2.82 -4.09
N LEU A 9 -14.41 -3.47 -4.84
CA LEU A 9 -14.18 -3.89 -6.23
C LEU A 9 -14.59 -2.83 -7.26
N ALA A 10 -15.38 -1.83 -6.85
CA ALA A 10 -15.93 -0.80 -7.73
C ALA A 10 -15.26 0.59 -7.58
N THR A 11 -14.27 0.73 -6.70
CA THR A 11 -13.58 2.02 -6.49
C THR A 11 -12.38 2.14 -7.44
N PRO A 12 -12.40 3.08 -8.39
CA PRO A 12 -11.35 3.20 -9.40
C PRO A 12 -10.10 3.84 -8.80
N LEU A 13 -9.09 3.03 -8.50
CA LEU A 13 -7.71 3.50 -8.46
C LEU A 13 -7.20 3.44 -9.91
N PHE A 14 -7.10 4.59 -10.57
CA PHE A 14 -6.51 4.79 -11.91
C PHE A 14 -7.38 4.57 -13.17
N GLY A 15 -8.68 4.92 -13.14
CA GLY A 15 -9.43 5.22 -14.37
C GLY A 15 -9.58 4.09 -15.40
N LEU A 16 -9.33 2.83 -15.03
CA LEU A 16 -9.60 1.65 -15.85
C LEU A 16 -10.76 0.87 -15.23
N THR A 17 -11.93 0.94 -15.86
CA THR A 17 -13.08 0.09 -15.51
C THR A 17 -12.95 -1.25 -16.24
N LEU A 18 -12.76 -2.34 -15.51
CA LEU A 18 -12.95 -3.68 -16.05
C LEU A 18 -14.45 -3.94 -16.18
N GLN A 19 -15.03 -3.59 -17.33
CA GLN A 19 -16.36 -4.08 -17.69
C GLN A 19 -16.23 -5.57 -18.03
N VAL A 20 -16.66 -6.41 -17.10
CA VAL A 20 -16.84 -7.84 -17.39
C VAL A 20 -18.12 -7.96 -18.19
N ASP A 21 -17.99 -8.35 -19.46
CA ASP A 21 -19.12 -8.56 -20.37
C ASP A 21 -19.98 -9.74 -19.86
N ALA A 22 -21.25 -9.47 -19.56
CA ALA A 22 -22.18 -10.46 -19.04
C ALA A 22 -22.49 -11.58 -20.04
N SER A 23 -22.22 -11.38 -21.33
CA SER A 23 -22.39 -12.40 -22.37
C SER A 23 -21.42 -13.58 -22.26
N LEU A 24 -20.35 -13.45 -21.46
CA LEU A 24 -19.42 -14.55 -21.17
C LEU A 24 -20.00 -15.61 -20.21
N PHE A 25 -21.20 -15.39 -19.64
CA PHE A 25 -21.87 -16.32 -18.72
C PHE A 25 -23.08 -17.06 -19.32
N GLU A 26 -23.41 -16.87 -20.60
CA GLU A 26 -24.45 -17.66 -21.27
C GLU A 26 -23.90 -19.01 -21.74
N GLY A 27 -23.79 -19.96 -20.80
CA GLY A 27 -23.75 -21.39 -21.11
C GLY A 27 -25.16 -21.94 -21.36
N PRO A 28 -25.32 -23.02 -22.16
CA PRO A 28 -26.63 -23.51 -22.58
C PRO A 28 -27.47 -23.98 -21.39
N ALA A 29 -28.75 -23.58 -21.40
CA ALA A 29 -29.72 -23.87 -20.37
C ALA A 29 -30.03 -25.37 -20.28
N VAL A 30 -29.47 -26.05 -19.27
CA VAL A 30 -30.00 -27.31 -18.78
C VAL A 30 -30.90 -26.97 -17.59
N ALA A 31 -32.20 -27.20 -17.74
CA ALA A 31 -33.19 -27.00 -16.70
C ALA A 31 -32.94 -27.97 -15.53
N VAL A 32 -32.19 -27.51 -14.54
CA VAL A 32 -32.06 -28.19 -13.25
C VAL A 32 -33.03 -27.53 -12.28
N ASP A 33 -33.87 -28.36 -11.66
CA ASP A 33 -34.84 -27.94 -10.64
C ASP A 33 -34.11 -27.25 -9.47
N ARG A 34 -34.22 -25.92 -9.43
CA ARG A 34 -33.55 -25.06 -8.44
C ARG A 34 -34.01 -25.33 -7.02
N GLY A 35 -35.18 -25.95 -6.82
CA GLY A 35 -35.71 -26.29 -5.49
C GLY A 35 -35.01 -27.46 -4.83
N ALA A 36 -34.61 -28.47 -5.61
CA ALA A 36 -33.94 -29.67 -5.10
C ALA A 36 -32.44 -29.43 -4.82
N GLN A 37 -31.78 -28.56 -5.58
CA GLN A 37 -30.38 -28.20 -5.31
C GLN A 37 -30.24 -27.26 -4.10
N LEU A 38 -31.15 -26.31 -3.88
CA LEU A 38 -31.07 -25.40 -2.72
C LEU A 38 -31.27 -26.13 -1.38
N SER A 39 -32.11 -27.17 -1.33
CA SER A 39 -32.36 -27.93 -0.10
C SER A 39 -31.21 -28.88 0.24
N VAL A 40 -30.59 -29.51 -0.77
CA VAL A 40 -29.40 -30.36 -0.56
C VAL A 40 -28.14 -29.53 -0.27
N GLN A 41 -27.99 -28.34 -0.87
CA GLN A 41 -26.93 -27.40 -0.50
C GLN A 41 -27.12 -26.84 0.90
N GLY A 42 -28.35 -26.47 1.29
CA GLY A 42 -28.64 -25.93 2.61
C GLY A 42 -28.36 -26.91 3.76
N VAL A 43 -28.61 -28.21 3.56
CA VAL A 43 -28.35 -29.24 4.59
C VAL A 43 -26.88 -29.67 4.59
N ALA A 44 -26.21 -29.72 3.43
CA ALA A 44 -24.78 -29.97 3.34
C ALA A 44 -23.91 -28.80 3.84
N GLU A 45 -24.36 -27.55 3.70
CA GLU A 45 -23.67 -26.36 4.20
C GLU A 45 -23.83 -26.18 5.73
N LEU A 46 -24.93 -26.66 6.30
CA LEU A 46 -25.14 -26.70 7.76
C LEU A 46 -24.30 -27.77 8.47
N GLU A 47 -24.07 -28.95 7.86
CA GLU A 47 -23.22 -30.00 8.45
C GLU A 47 -21.71 -29.79 8.20
N ALA A 48 -21.32 -28.94 7.24
CA ALA A 48 -19.93 -28.74 6.82
C ALA A 48 -19.17 -27.61 7.53
N THR A 49 -19.80 -26.82 8.41
CA THR A 49 -19.10 -25.68 9.05
C THR A 49 -18.77 -25.95 10.51
N LYS A 50 -18.03 -27.03 10.79
CA LYS A 50 -17.34 -27.12 12.09
C LYS A 50 -16.46 -25.87 12.24
N PRO A 51 -16.54 -25.15 13.37
CA PRO A 51 -15.65 -24.01 13.58
C PRO A 51 -14.20 -24.49 13.45
N PRO A 52 -13.33 -23.70 12.80
CA PRO A 52 -11.97 -24.11 12.52
C PRO A 52 -11.25 -24.45 13.83
N THR A 53 -10.58 -25.59 13.87
CA THR A 53 -9.82 -25.98 15.06
C THR A 53 -8.64 -25.03 15.28
N THR A 54 -8.11 -25.00 16.50
CA THR A 54 -6.86 -24.25 16.78
C THR A 54 -5.72 -24.69 15.86
N ALA A 55 -5.62 -25.98 15.54
CA ALA A 55 -4.62 -26.51 14.61
C ALA A 55 -4.80 -25.95 13.19
N ASP A 56 -6.04 -25.81 12.71
CA ASP A 56 -6.34 -25.21 11.40
C ASP A 56 -5.95 -23.73 11.36
N LEU A 57 -6.24 -23.00 12.44
CA LEU A 57 -5.87 -21.59 12.56
C LEU A 57 -4.36 -21.40 12.62
N VAL A 58 -3.62 -22.27 13.32
CA VAL A 58 -2.15 -22.25 13.34
C VAL A 58 -1.57 -22.56 11.97
N ARG A 59 -2.12 -23.56 11.24
CA ARG A 59 -1.71 -23.88 9.86
C ARG A 59 -1.93 -22.71 8.92
N LYS A 60 -3.12 -22.08 9.00
CA LYS A 60 -3.47 -20.87 8.24
C LYS A 60 -2.52 -19.72 8.56
N ARG A 61 -2.24 -19.47 9.84
CA ARG A 61 -1.28 -18.45 10.29
C ARG A 61 0.09 -18.67 9.67
N ASN A 62 0.62 -19.89 9.71
CA ASN A 62 1.94 -20.20 9.16
C ASN A 62 2.01 -19.98 7.64
N LYS A 63 0.95 -20.33 6.90
CA LYS A 63 0.84 -20.04 5.46
C LYS A 63 0.85 -18.53 5.18
N ILE A 64 0.02 -17.76 5.88
CA ILE A 64 -0.05 -16.30 5.73
C ILE A 64 1.27 -15.66 6.14
N LYS A 65 1.88 -16.10 7.25
CA LYS A 65 3.17 -15.58 7.73
C LYS A 65 4.26 -15.69 6.66
N LYS A 66 4.38 -16.83 5.99
CA LYS A 66 5.39 -17.01 4.92
C LYS A 66 5.21 -16.00 3.78
N ILE A 67 3.97 -15.81 3.33
CA ILE A 67 3.64 -14.86 2.25
C ILE A 67 3.85 -13.41 2.74
N HIS A 68 3.36 -13.09 3.93
CA HIS A 68 3.50 -11.78 4.55
C HIS A 68 4.98 -11.37 4.73
N THR A 69 5.84 -12.30 5.15
CA THR A 69 7.28 -12.02 5.25
C THR A 69 7.91 -11.74 3.90
N GLY A 70 7.57 -12.52 2.86
CA GLY A 70 8.07 -12.29 1.50
C GLY A 70 7.64 -10.93 0.94
N PHE A 71 6.34 -10.60 1.05
CA PHE A 71 5.83 -9.29 0.66
C PHE A 71 6.35 -8.15 1.54
N GLY A 72 6.61 -8.40 2.82
CA GLY A 72 7.22 -7.43 3.73
C GLY A 72 8.63 -7.04 3.30
N LEU A 73 9.46 -8.01 2.91
CA LEU A 73 10.79 -7.74 2.33
C LEU A 73 10.68 -7.00 1.00
N ALA A 74 9.78 -7.42 0.11
CA ALA A 74 9.55 -6.73 -1.15
C ALA A 74 9.11 -5.27 -0.93
N THR A 75 8.18 -5.04 0.00
CA THR A 75 7.70 -3.71 0.39
C THR A 75 8.83 -2.86 0.92
N TRP A 76 9.68 -3.40 1.80
CA TRP A 76 10.83 -2.68 2.34
C TRP A 76 11.83 -2.28 1.26
N SER A 77 12.17 -3.20 0.34
CA SER A 77 13.07 -2.92 -0.78
C SER A 77 12.50 -1.86 -1.73
N LEU A 78 11.23 -2.00 -2.11
CA LEU A 78 10.54 -1.04 -2.99
C LEU A 78 10.40 0.34 -2.33
N MET A 79 10.10 0.39 -1.04
CA MET A 79 10.05 1.64 -0.28
C MET A 79 11.43 2.30 -0.20
N THR A 80 12.50 1.52 -0.02
CA THR A 80 13.88 2.03 -0.02
C THR A 80 14.19 2.71 -1.35
N LEU A 81 13.90 2.04 -2.47
CA LEU A 81 14.08 2.62 -3.81
C LEU A 81 13.18 3.85 -4.02
N SER A 82 11.95 3.83 -3.52
CA SER A 82 11.01 4.96 -3.62
C SER A 82 11.53 6.19 -2.88
N VAL A 83 12.07 6.01 -1.68
CA VAL A 83 12.70 7.09 -0.90
C VAL A 83 13.91 7.63 -1.65
N VAL A 84 14.82 6.76 -2.13
CA VAL A 84 16.01 7.19 -2.88
C VAL A 84 15.63 7.98 -4.13
N SER A 85 14.68 7.48 -4.92
CA SER A 85 14.20 8.19 -6.11
C SER A 85 13.51 9.52 -5.76
N GLY A 86 12.76 9.59 -4.66
CA GLY A 86 12.18 10.82 -4.15
C GLY A 86 13.23 11.85 -3.71
N PHE A 87 14.32 11.41 -3.06
CA PHE A 87 15.48 12.24 -2.74
C PHE A 87 16.11 12.84 -4.00
N ILE A 88 16.34 12.01 -5.02
CA ILE A 88 16.89 12.45 -6.30
C ILE A 88 15.96 13.47 -6.97
N GLN A 89 14.66 13.20 -6.99
CA GLN A 89 13.68 14.12 -7.54
C GLN A 89 13.67 15.46 -6.79
N PHE A 90 13.70 15.43 -5.46
CA PHE A 90 13.76 16.63 -4.63
C PHE A 90 15.01 17.46 -4.93
N HIS A 91 16.18 16.82 -4.98
CA HIS A 91 17.43 17.48 -5.37
C HIS A 91 17.31 18.09 -6.77
N ASN A 92 16.86 17.32 -7.76
CA ASN A 92 16.79 17.80 -9.13
C ASN A 92 15.86 19.03 -9.26
N GLN A 93 14.74 19.04 -8.53
CA GLN A 93 13.74 20.12 -8.61
C GLN A 93 14.05 21.33 -7.72
N TYR A 94 14.72 21.12 -6.58
CA TYR A 94 14.87 22.15 -5.54
C TYR A 94 16.31 22.42 -5.13
N GLY A 95 17.29 21.65 -5.63
CA GLY A 95 18.72 21.85 -5.37
C GLY A 95 19.08 21.92 -3.90
N TRP A 96 18.31 21.27 -3.02
CA TRP A 96 18.38 21.49 -1.57
C TRP A 96 18.24 22.98 -1.21
N TRP A 97 17.05 23.55 -1.41
CA TRP A 97 16.71 24.94 -1.08
C TRP A 97 17.27 26.03 -2.02
N GLN A 98 17.73 25.66 -3.22
CA GLN A 98 18.04 26.62 -4.28
C GLN A 98 16.80 27.31 -4.83
N SER A 99 17.03 28.38 -5.61
CA SER A 99 15.97 29.12 -6.30
C SER A 99 15.43 28.38 -7.53
N GLN A 100 14.30 28.83 -8.04
CA GLN A 100 13.75 28.32 -9.29
C GLN A 100 14.71 28.48 -10.48
N ALA A 101 15.49 29.55 -10.52
CA ALA A 101 16.41 29.83 -11.62
C ALA A 101 17.73 29.05 -11.55
N THR A 102 18.07 28.49 -10.37
CA THR A 102 19.39 27.91 -10.11
C THR A 102 19.36 26.44 -9.74
N ASN A 103 18.18 25.79 -9.68
CA ASN A 103 18.11 24.37 -9.33
C ASN A 103 18.73 23.47 -10.42
N PRO A 104 19.09 22.22 -10.06
CA PRO A 104 19.84 21.38 -10.96
C PRO A 104 19.15 21.03 -12.28
N CYS A 105 17.82 20.99 -12.28
CA CYS A 105 17.07 20.73 -13.49
C CYS A 105 17.19 21.89 -14.50
N VAL A 106 17.13 23.14 -14.03
CA VAL A 106 17.28 24.33 -14.90
C VAL A 106 18.72 24.51 -15.36
N GLN A 107 19.69 24.19 -14.50
CA GLN A 107 21.12 24.29 -14.84
C GLN A 107 21.63 23.14 -15.73
N GLY A 108 20.82 22.12 -15.99
CA GLY A 108 21.20 20.98 -16.82
C GLY A 108 22.15 19.97 -16.15
N ASN A 109 22.30 20.04 -14.83
CA ASN A 109 23.13 19.13 -14.01
C ASN A 109 22.27 18.22 -13.10
N ALA A 110 21.02 17.96 -13.48
CA ALA A 110 20.15 17.00 -12.81
C ALA A 110 20.75 15.58 -12.82
N ILE A 111 20.62 14.89 -11.69
CA ILE A 111 21.01 13.48 -11.56
C ILE A 111 20.19 12.64 -12.55
N PHE A 112 20.85 11.71 -13.24
CA PHE A 112 20.30 10.89 -14.33
C PHE A 112 19.74 11.70 -15.51
N SER A 113 20.23 12.93 -15.71
CA SER A 113 19.84 13.81 -16.81
C SER A 113 18.32 14.00 -16.92
N GLN A 114 17.63 13.92 -15.78
CA GLN A 114 16.18 14.01 -15.71
C GLN A 114 15.72 15.41 -16.17
N LYS A 115 15.04 15.47 -17.31
CA LYS A 115 14.53 16.73 -17.89
C LYS A 115 13.20 17.19 -17.30
N ALA A 116 12.58 16.40 -16.43
CA ALA A 116 11.31 16.74 -15.79
C ALA A 116 11.52 17.76 -14.66
N CYS A 117 11.64 19.04 -15.04
CA CYS A 117 11.73 20.18 -14.10
C CYS A 117 10.36 20.57 -13.52
N SER A 118 9.30 20.00 -14.09
CA SER A 118 7.94 19.97 -13.60
C SER A 118 7.40 18.54 -13.77
N ARG A 119 6.46 18.15 -12.90
CA ARG A 119 5.83 16.81 -12.81
C ARG A 119 6.71 15.72 -12.21
N ALA A 120 6.05 14.65 -11.78
CA ALA A 120 6.69 13.46 -11.27
C ALA A 120 7.30 12.64 -12.42
N PRO A 121 8.59 12.25 -12.36
CA PRO A 121 9.19 11.38 -13.37
C PRO A 121 8.52 10.00 -13.36
N VAL A 122 8.32 9.44 -14.55
CA VAL A 122 7.65 8.14 -14.76
C VAL A 122 8.27 7.03 -13.90
N GLY A 123 9.60 6.99 -13.81
CA GLY A 123 10.29 5.99 -12.99
C GLY A 123 9.91 6.05 -11.50
N HIS A 124 9.76 7.24 -10.93
CA HIS A 124 9.30 7.39 -9.54
C HIS A 124 7.84 6.95 -9.41
N VAL A 125 6.97 7.36 -10.34
CA VAL A 125 5.53 6.99 -10.34
C VAL A 125 5.34 5.48 -10.42
N THR A 126 6.04 4.80 -11.32
CA THR A 126 5.99 3.33 -11.44
C THR A 126 6.43 2.65 -10.15
N LEU A 127 7.49 3.17 -9.54
CA LEU A 127 8.05 2.60 -8.33
C LEU A 127 7.14 2.78 -7.11
N ILE A 128 6.50 3.95 -6.94
CA ILE A 128 5.54 4.16 -5.85
C ILE A 128 4.25 3.35 -6.07
N ALA A 129 3.85 3.07 -7.31
CA ALA A 129 2.72 2.20 -7.61
C ALA A 129 3.02 0.75 -7.17
N ALA A 130 4.19 0.22 -7.54
CA ALA A 130 4.65 -1.09 -7.10
C ALA A 130 4.79 -1.17 -5.57
N THR A 131 5.36 -0.13 -4.95
CA THR A 131 5.50 -0.02 -3.49
C THR A 131 4.13 -0.05 -2.81
N SER A 132 3.15 0.68 -3.33
CA SER A 132 1.79 0.73 -2.78
C SER A 132 1.11 -0.64 -2.88
N ALA A 133 1.20 -1.30 -4.03
CA ALA A 133 0.62 -2.64 -4.22
C ALA A 133 1.23 -3.68 -3.24
N ALA A 134 2.56 -3.69 -3.12
CA ALA A 134 3.26 -4.56 -2.18
C ALA A 134 2.89 -4.24 -0.72
N TYR A 135 2.86 -2.95 -0.36
CA TYR A 135 2.50 -2.49 0.98
C TYR A 135 1.08 -2.88 1.36
N PHE A 136 0.08 -2.54 0.55
CA PHE A 136 -1.32 -2.82 0.88
C PHE A 136 -1.62 -4.32 0.91
N THR A 137 -0.92 -5.12 0.10
CA THR A 137 -0.95 -6.58 0.20
C THR A 137 -0.35 -7.06 1.53
N THR A 138 0.83 -6.56 1.92
CA THR A 138 1.46 -6.87 3.21
C THR A 138 0.56 -6.50 4.39
N PHE A 139 -0.03 -5.30 4.34
CA PHE A 139 -0.96 -4.80 5.35
C PHE A 139 -2.22 -5.66 5.43
N GLY A 140 -2.86 -5.98 4.31
CA GLY A 140 -4.04 -6.86 4.26
C GLY A 140 -3.75 -8.24 4.84
N LEU A 141 -2.62 -8.85 4.48
CA LEU A 141 -2.17 -10.13 5.04
C LEU A 141 -1.96 -10.06 6.55
N SER A 142 -1.47 -8.93 7.07
CA SER A 142 -1.29 -8.74 8.52
C SER A 142 -2.62 -8.73 9.28
N TYR A 143 -3.71 -8.27 8.66
CA TYR A 143 -5.04 -8.24 9.26
C TYR A 143 -5.72 -9.61 9.17
N ALA A 144 -5.51 -10.32 8.06
CA ALA A 144 -6.05 -11.65 7.83
C ALA A 144 -5.34 -12.75 8.66
N MET A 145 -4.23 -12.43 9.33
CA MET A 145 -3.44 -13.39 10.11
C MET A 145 -4.13 -13.71 11.46
N PRO A 146 -4.58 -14.95 11.69
CA PRO A 146 -5.24 -15.31 12.95
C PRO A 146 -4.23 -15.40 14.10
N ASP A 147 -4.70 -15.12 15.31
CA ASP A 147 -3.93 -15.22 16.56
C ASP A 147 -4.62 -16.17 17.56
N PRO A 148 -4.74 -17.47 17.22
CA PRO A 148 -5.56 -18.40 18.01
C PRO A 148 -4.99 -18.72 19.39
N LEU A 149 -3.68 -18.49 19.56
CA LEU A 149 -2.96 -18.71 20.82
C LEU A 149 -2.80 -17.42 21.62
N LYS A 150 -3.38 -16.31 21.15
CA LYS A 150 -3.29 -15.00 21.79
C LYS A 150 -1.84 -14.63 22.13
N VAL A 151 -0.89 -14.90 21.23
CA VAL A 151 0.53 -14.75 21.53
C VAL A 151 0.96 -13.29 21.71
N SER A 152 0.08 -12.34 21.42
CA SER A 152 0.26 -10.93 21.79
C SER A 152 -0.25 -10.57 23.20
N GLU A 153 -0.99 -11.45 23.86
CA GLU A 153 -1.53 -11.28 25.22
C GLU A 153 -0.53 -11.94 26.20
N GLY A 154 0.17 -11.12 27.00
CA GLY A 154 1.18 -11.59 27.96
C GLY A 154 2.41 -10.69 28.07
N ASP A 155 3.26 -10.97 29.06
CA ASP A 155 4.40 -10.10 29.40
C ASP A 155 5.75 -10.58 28.85
N SER A 156 5.75 -11.64 28.04
CA SER A 156 6.96 -12.13 27.41
C SER A 156 7.58 -11.06 26.48
N PRO A 157 8.92 -11.07 26.31
CA PRO A 157 9.58 -10.19 25.36
C PRO A 157 8.99 -10.29 23.94
N PHE A 158 8.61 -11.51 23.53
CA PHE A 158 7.95 -11.75 22.24
C PHE A 158 6.57 -11.07 22.16
N ALA A 159 5.73 -11.22 23.19
CA ALA A 159 4.41 -10.60 23.21
C ALA A 159 4.50 -9.06 23.14
N ARG A 160 5.47 -8.46 23.86
CA ARG A 160 5.75 -7.01 23.78
C ARG A 160 6.16 -6.57 22.38
N ARG A 161 7.10 -7.27 21.73
CA ARG A 161 7.53 -6.98 20.35
C ARG A 161 6.38 -7.12 19.36
N LEU A 162 5.56 -8.16 19.51
CA LEU A 162 4.39 -8.36 18.65
C LEU A 162 3.35 -7.24 18.82
N ARG A 163 3.13 -6.74 20.04
CA ARG A 163 2.28 -5.56 20.27
C ARG A 163 2.87 -4.30 19.62
N ALA A 164 4.17 -4.07 19.78
CA ALA A 164 4.85 -2.95 19.12
C ALA A 164 4.75 -3.04 17.59
N HIS A 165 4.90 -4.24 17.01
CA HIS A 165 4.72 -4.48 15.58
C HIS A 165 3.28 -4.19 15.13
N LYS A 166 2.28 -4.67 15.87
CA LYS A 166 0.86 -4.37 15.60
C LYS A 166 0.55 -2.87 15.72
N ALA A 167 1.22 -2.12 16.60
CA ALA A 167 1.08 -0.67 16.71
C ALA A 167 1.77 0.06 15.55
N LEU A 168 3.01 -0.33 15.21
CA LEU A 168 3.75 0.24 14.08
C LEU A 168 3.01 0.06 12.75
N ARG A 169 2.25 -1.03 12.58
CA ARG A 169 1.37 -1.22 11.42
C ARG A 169 0.43 -0.03 11.19
N TRP A 170 -0.13 0.55 12.24
CA TRP A 170 -1.02 1.71 12.12
C TRP A 170 -0.25 2.99 11.82
N VAL A 171 0.94 3.14 12.41
CA VAL A 171 1.85 4.26 12.11
C VAL A 171 2.25 4.23 10.62
N THR A 172 2.68 3.07 10.11
CA THR A 172 3.05 2.93 8.69
C THR A 172 1.84 3.10 7.78
N PHE A 173 0.64 2.68 8.19
CA PHE A 173 -0.57 2.84 7.39
C PHE A 173 -0.97 4.30 7.27
N ALA A 174 -1.01 5.03 8.37
CA ALA A 174 -1.25 6.47 8.37
C ALA A 174 -0.18 7.21 7.53
N GLY A 175 1.09 6.85 7.71
CA GLY A 175 2.19 7.39 6.93
C GLY A 175 2.06 7.15 5.42
N MET A 176 1.69 5.93 5.03
CA MET A 176 1.45 5.57 3.62
C MET A 176 0.30 6.38 3.00
N LEU A 177 -0.81 6.55 3.72
CA LEU A 177 -1.92 7.37 3.24
C LEU A 177 -1.52 8.85 3.13
N ALA A 178 -0.80 9.37 4.13
CA ALA A 178 -0.32 10.76 4.13
C ALA A 178 0.62 11.03 2.96
N GLN A 179 1.60 10.15 2.69
CA GLN A 179 2.47 10.33 1.53
C GLN A 179 1.70 10.21 0.21
N ILE A 180 0.73 9.30 0.07
CA ILE A 180 -0.09 9.21 -1.15
C ILE A 180 -0.84 10.54 -1.38
N GLY A 181 -1.49 11.06 -0.34
CA GLY A 181 -2.18 12.35 -0.40
C GLY A 181 -1.25 13.51 -0.78
N LEU A 182 -0.09 13.61 -0.12
CA LEU A 182 0.92 14.63 -0.40
C LEU A 182 1.51 14.49 -1.81
N GLY A 183 1.68 13.25 -2.30
CA GLY A 183 2.17 12.96 -3.65
C GLY A 183 1.16 13.37 -4.72
N ILE A 184 -0.12 13.06 -4.52
CA ILE A 184 -1.23 13.51 -5.38
C ILE A 184 -1.31 15.03 -5.39
N ALA A 185 -1.28 15.67 -4.22
CA ALA A 185 -1.30 17.13 -4.11
C ALA A 185 -0.10 17.76 -4.83
N SER A 186 1.10 17.18 -4.70
CA SER A 186 2.32 17.67 -5.37
C SER A 186 2.27 17.49 -6.88
N ALA A 187 1.76 16.36 -7.36
CA ALA A 187 1.67 16.05 -8.79
C ALA A 187 0.58 16.86 -9.51
N ASN A 188 -0.45 17.29 -8.77
CA ASN A 188 -1.62 18.01 -9.30
C ASN A 188 -1.76 19.40 -8.65
N ALA A 189 -0.65 20.03 -8.25
CA ALA A 189 -0.66 21.28 -7.49
C ALA A 189 -1.39 22.43 -8.21
N GLU A 190 -1.34 22.43 -9.55
CA GLU A 190 -2.07 23.38 -10.39
C GLU A 190 -3.60 23.32 -10.16
N TRP A 191 -4.16 22.15 -9.83
CA TRP A 191 -5.58 22.01 -9.48
C TRP A 191 -5.95 22.68 -8.15
N PHE A 192 -4.94 22.93 -7.31
CA PHE A 192 -5.07 23.65 -6.05
C PHE A 192 -4.65 25.12 -6.18
N GLY A 193 -4.46 25.62 -7.40
CA GLY A 193 -4.07 27.00 -7.67
C GLY A 193 -2.61 27.31 -7.38
N LEU A 194 -1.75 26.29 -7.24
CA LEU A 194 -0.31 26.46 -7.04
C LEU A 194 0.42 26.21 -8.34
N ASP A 195 1.13 27.21 -8.86
CA ASP A 195 1.95 27.06 -10.04
C ASP A 195 3.44 27.26 -9.74
N ARG A 196 4.29 26.71 -10.58
CA ARG A 196 5.73 26.68 -10.29
C ARG A 196 6.42 28.02 -10.47
N ALA A 197 5.88 28.92 -11.28
CA ALA A 197 6.44 30.24 -11.51
C ALA A 197 6.12 31.21 -10.37
N ASN A 198 4.92 31.11 -9.80
CA ASN A 198 4.47 32.03 -8.75
C ASN A 198 4.62 31.43 -7.34
N ASP A 199 4.50 30.11 -7.17
CA ASP A 199 4.40 29.44 -5.87
C ASP A 199 5.55 28.46 -5.58
N TYR A 200 6.73 28.70 -6.15
CA TYR A 200 7.89 27.81 -6.03
C TYR A 200 8.21 27.39 -4.58
N ASN A 201 8.14 28.34 -3.64
CA ASN A 201 8.40 28.07 -2.23
C ASN A 201 7.31 27.23 -1.56
N ALA A 202 6.04 27.41 -1.94
CA ALA A 202 4.94 26.59 -1.43
C ALA A 202 5.06 25.15 -1.93
N LEU A 203 5.35 24.97 -3.22
CA LEU A 203 5.63 23.65 -3.81
C LEU A 203 6.83 22.96 -3.18
N ARG A 204 7.89 23.72 -2.88
CA ARG A 204 9.05 23.21 -2.13
C ARG A 204 8.67 22.77 -0.72
N GLY A 205 7.81 23.54 -0.04
CA GLY A 205 7.27 23.18 1.27
C GLY A 205 6.48 21.88 1.24
N LEU A 206 5.59 21.73 0.26
CA LEU A 206 4.82 20.50 0.05
C LEU A 206 5.71 19.29 -0.26
N ALA A 207 6.69 19.46 -1.13
CA ALA A 207 7.67 18.42 -1.45
C ALA A 207 8.53 18.04 -0.23
N THR A 208 8.87 19.01 0.62
CA THR A 208 9.61 18.77 1.87
C THR A 208 8.77 17.97 2.85
N ALA A 209 7.48 18.32 3.01
CA ALA A 209 6.55 17.57 3.85
C ALA A 209 6.37 16.14 3.34
N HIS A 210 6.22 15.96 2.03
CA HIS A 210 6.14 14.64 1.40
C HIS A 210 7.38 13.79 1.70
N LEU A 211 8.58 14.36 1.51
CA LEU A 211 9.85 13.69 1.80
C LEU A 211 10.00 13.30 3.28
N ALA A 212 9.65 14.21 4.19
CA ALA A 212 9.71 13.98 5.63
C ALA A 212 8.77 12.85 6.06
N VAL A 213 7.51 12.86 5.59
CA VAL A 213 6.55 11.78 5.85
C VAL A 213 7.04 10.46 5.28
N SER A 214 7.62 10.45 4.08
CA SER A 214 8.19 9.24 3.49
C SER A 214 9.36 8.67 4.31
N LEU A 215 10.26 9.52 4.82
CA LEU A 215 11.35 9.12 5.71
C LEU A 215 10.84 8.53 7.03
N MET A 216 9.86 9.18 7.66
CA MET A 216 9.25 8.69 8.90
C MET A 216 8.54 7.35 8.68
N THR A 217 7.79 7.22 7.58
CA THR A 217 7.08 6.00 7.21
C THR A 217 8.07 4.87 6.93
N TYR A 218 9.15 5.15 6.21
CA TYR A 218 10.21 4.20 5.94
C TYR A 218 10.94 3.75 7.21
N GLY A 219 11.24 4.69 8.12
CA GLY A 219 11.82 4.39 9.43
C GLY A 219 10.91 3.49 10.26
N ALA A 220 9.61 3.80 10.32
CA ALA A 220 8.62 2.97 11.02
C ALA A 220 8.48 1.57 10.40
N LEU A 221 8.48 1.46 9.07
CA LEU A 221 8.43 0.18 8.36
C LEU A 221 9.68 -0.67 8.65
N THR A 222 10.86 -0.04 8.60
CA THR A 222 12.14 -0.69 8.92
C THR A 222 12.14 -1.16 10.37
N GLY A 223 11.73 -0.31 11.30
CA GLY A 223 11.59 -0.66 12.71
C GLY A 223 10.64 -1.85 12.92
N ALA A 224 9.48 -1.86 12.24
CA ALA A 224 8.52 -2.96 12.33
C ALA A 224 9.11 -4.30 11.86
N GLY A 225 9.97 -4.30 10.83
CA GLY A 225 10.71 -5.47 10.39
C GLY A 225 11.76 -5.92 11.40
N VAL A 226 12.62 -4.99 11.84
CA VAL A 226 13.76 -5.27 12.72
C VAL A 226 13.33 -5.85 14.07
N ILE A 227 12.26 -5.35 14.69
CA ILE A 227 11.78 -5.87 15.99
C ILE A 227 11.26 -7.32 15.94
N MET A 228 11.05 -7.87 14.75
CA MET A 228 10.63 -9.26 14.56
C MET A 228 11.82 -10.18 14.19
N LEU A 229 13.00 -9.61 13.94
CA LEU A 229 14.24 -10.35 13.65
C LEU A 229 15.08 -10.59 14.90
N PHE A 230 15.10 -9.63 15.83
CA PHE A 230 15.89 -9.67 17.08
C PHE A 230 15.01 -9.71 18.32
#